data_AF-A0A2M8Q0Z9-F1
#
_entry.id   AF-A0A2M8Q0Z9-F1
#
_cell.length_a   1.000
_cell.length_b   1.000
_cell.length_c   1.000
_cell.angle_alpha   90.00
_cell.angle_beta   90.00
_cell.angle_gamma   90.00
#
_symmetry.space_group_name_H-M   'P 1'
#
loop_
_entity.id
_entity.type
_entity.pdbx_description
1 polymer ?
#
loop_
_entity_poly.entity_id
_entity_poly.type
_entity_poly.pdbx_seq_one_letter_code
_entity_poly.pdbx_strand_id
1 'polypeptide(L)'
;MFSRDVGNSGIISMNTTYIDILTSNNLDEVIERSTARFMELVNPLAMCLLLWDTELHRYIVGETVVNDPQLAPSVFRRVVLSFVGNRVSVTQEHLHCLRLDDHDQHVGLVVYKGDRVLDSPEANLYSRCVGKALHINFRLAVAEREHHQLEADTKRLEHLLQAVEQQQRTIDRLLASEREWSAELERRVEAQVHALNEAQKRLIQSEKLAVIGKLASSLAHELNNPLQAIQSGIGLVIEDLRAGHIHQVELDLKVIEDELDRIQSIFRQMLDFYRPNQTERVPLDVNAICHDLAILMRKRLQRSNITLTLDLAEQLPVVIGDRNQIKQILINLMLNAAEAMDTVGGSVILKTASDEANVVITVADNGPGIPEEHLPHLFEPLFTTKVRGLGLGLSICEEIVKQHGGYIDVTTKVGVGTSFALQLPIYKEGTLE
;
A
#
# COMPACT_ATOMS: atom_id res chain seq x y z
N MET A 1 -37.59 4.44 -48.92
CA MET A 1 -38.61 3.87 -49.83
C MET A 1 -39.93 3.98 -49.10
N PHE A 2 -40.86 4.89 -49.43
CA PHE A 2 -41.05 5.68 -50.64
C PHE A 2 -40.70 7.16 -50.49
N SER A 3 -40.27 7.78 -51.60
CA SER A 3 -40.28 9.22 -51.83
C SER A 3 -41.30 9.51 -52.92
N ARG A 4 -42.10 10.57 -52.79
CA ARG A 4 -42.64 11.31 -53.93
C ARG A 4 -43.01 12.73 -53.53
N ASP A 5 -42.59 13.66 -54.37
CA ASP A 5 -42.55 15.09 -54.08
C ASP A 5 -43.92 15.78 -53.98
N VAL A 6 -43.89 16.88 -53.21
CA VAL A 6 -45.00 17.82 -53.06
C VAL A 6 -45.09 18.69 -54.31
N GLY A 7 -46.19 18.53 -55.06
CA GLY A 7 -46.57 19.41 -56.16
C GLY A 7 -47.04 20.77 -55.65
N ASN A 8 -46.09 21.71 -55.59
CA ASN A 8 -46.22 23.14 -55.31
C ASN A 8 -47.59 23.80 -55.62
N SER A 9 -48.32 24.25 -54.59
CA SER A 9 -49.38 25.26 -54.72
C SER A 9 -49.52 26.11 -53.45
N GLY A 10 -49.43 27.44 -53.59
CA GLY A 10 -49.94 28.40 -52.61
C GLY A 10 -49.24 28.50 -51.25
N ILE A 11 -47.95 28.87 -51.20
CA ILE A 11 -47.35 29.39 -49.95
C ILE A 11 -47.94 30.78 -49.66
N ILE A 12 -49.03 30.81 -48.89
CA ILE A 12 -49.52 32.04 -48.24
C ILE A 12 -48.68 32.27 -46.97
N SER A 13 -48.11 33.47 -46.81
CA SER A 13 -47.06 33.73 -45.82
C SER A 13 -47.55 33.61 -44.37
N MET A 14 -47.08 32.57 -43.67
CA MET A 14 -47.43 32.21 -42.29
C MET A 14 -46.85 33.17 -41.21
N ASN A 15 -46.98 34.49 -41.31
CA ASN A 15 -46.46 35.40 -40.26
C ASN A 15 -47.40 36.55 -39.86
N THR A 16 -48.24 37.08 -40.75
CA THR A 16 -49.19 38.16 -40.41
C THR A 16 -50.51 37.65 -39.79
N THR A 17 -50.70 36.33 -39.79
CA THR A 17 -51.96 35.61 -39.48
C THR A 17 -52.26 35.45 -37.97
N TYR A 18 -51.30 35.81 -37.11
CA TYR A 18 -51.17 35.25 -35.75
C TYR A 18 -51.67 36.15 -34.60
N ILE A 19 -51.73 37.48 -34.77
CA ILE A 19 -51.65 38.38 -33.61
C ILE A 19 -52.93 38.48 -32.76
N ASP A 20 -54.11 38.36 -33.38
CA ASP A 20 -55.27 39.01 -32.80
C ASP A 20 -56.07 38.20 -31.73
N ILE A 21 -55.89 36.87 -31.52
CA ILE A 21 -57.00 36.01 -30.95
C ILE A 21 -57.16 36.11 -29.46
N LEU A 22 -56.02 36.30 -28.85
CA LEU A 22 -55.79 36.27 -27.42
C LEU A 22 -56.56 37.37 -26.67
N THR A 23 -57.35 38.18 -27.39
CA THR A 23 -58.14 39.28 -26.86
C THR A 23 -59.63 38.95 -26.67
N SER A 24 -60.05 37.70 -26.88
CA SER A 24 -61.39 37.23 -26.51
C SER A 24 -61.43 36.58 -25.12
N ASN A 25 -62.41 36.96 -24.32
CA ASN A 25 -62.66 36.44 -22.98
C ASN A 25 -63.84 35.46 -22.91
N ASN A 26 -64.38 34.98 -24.04
CA ASN A 26 -65.51 34.06 -24.07
C ASN A 26 -65.28 32.86 -24.99
N LEU A 27 -65.67 31.67 -24.52
CA LEU A 27 -65.61 30.40 -25.25
C LEU A 27 -66.36 30.48 -26.59
N ASP A 28 -67.49 31.20 -26.63
CA ASP A 28 -68.31 31.36 -27.85
C ASP A 28 -67.55 32.10 -28.98
N GLU A 29 -66.77 33.14 -28.65
CA GLU A 29 -65.97 33.89 -29.63
C GLU A 29 -64.79 33.07 -30.17
N VAL A 30 -64.22 32.17 -29.35
CA VAL A 30 -63.15 31.25 -29.77
C VAL A 30 -63.70 30.22 -30.76
N ILE A 31 -64.90 29.71 -30.47
CA ILE A 31 -65.63 28.75 -31.30
C ILE A 31 -66.02 29.39 -32.66
N GLU A 32 -66.58 30.59 -32.66
CA GLU A 32 -66.98 31.34 -33.86
C GLU A 32 -65.80 31.51 -34.84
N ARG A 33 -64.64 31.91 -34.32
CA ARG A 33 -63.47 32.28 -35.13
C ARG A 33 -62.64 31.10 -35.61
N SER A 34 -62.61 30.03 -34.81
CA SER A 34 -62.05 28.74 -35.25
C SER A 34 -62.86 28.19 -36.42
N THR A 35 -64.19 28.31 -36.37
CA THR A 35 -65.09 27.89 -37.46
C THR A 35 -64.86 28.70 -38.74
N ALA A 36 -64.78 30.04 -38.64
CA ALA A 36 -64.58 30.90 -39.81
C ALA A 36 -63.32 30.56 -40.63
N ARG A 37 -62.20 30.22 -39.97
CA ARG A 37 -60.95 29.78 -40.64
C ARG A 37 -60.97 28.33 -41.11
N PHE A 38 -61.67 27.46 -40.38
CA PHE A 38 -61.89 26.07 -40.74
C PHE A 38 -62.66 25.95 -42.07
N MET A 39 -63.61 26.85 -42.30
CA MET A 39 -64.36 27.00 -43.56
C MET A 39 -63.50 27.35 -44.78
N GLU A 40 -62.33 27.97 -44.60
CA GLU A 40 -61.39 28.26 -45.70
C GLU A 40 -60.46 27.07 -46.04
N LEU A 41 -60.34 26.09 -45.13
CA LEU A 41 -59.42 24.95 -45.23
C LEU A 41 -60.09 23.64 -45.66
N VAL A 42 -61.41 23.52 -45.45
CA VAL A 42 -62.20 22.29 -45.63
C VAL A 42 -62.96 22.34 -46.95
N ASN A 43 -63.12 21.19 -47.61
CA ASN A 43 -63.92 21.12 -48.84
C ASN A 43 -65.41 21.38 -48.50
N PRO A 44 -66.15 22.28 -49.18
CA PRO A 44 -67.57 22.55 -48.88
C PRO A 44 -68.51 21.33 -49.07
N LEU A 45 -68.02 20.23 -49.67
CA LEU A 45 -68.72 18.94 -49.78
C LEU A 45 -68.30 17.91 -48.70
N ALA A 46 -67.48 18.29 -47.72
CA ALA A 46 -67.02 17.41 -46.66
C ALA A 46 -67.72 17.65 -45.31
N MET A 47 -68.05 16.57 -44.61
CA MET A 47 -68.25 16.61 -43.18
C MET A 47 -66.87 16.65 -42.53
N CYS A 48 -66.57 17.72 -41.79
CA CYS A 48 -65.37 17.76 -40.96
C CYS A 48 -65.72 17.49 -39.50
N LEU A 49 -64.70 17.31 -38.66
CA LEU A 49 -64.81 16.80 -37.31
C LEU A 49 -63.70 17.43 -36.44
N LEU A 50 -64.10 18.25 -35.47
CA LEU A 50 -63.21 18.76 -34.44
C LEU A 50 -63.42 17.96 -33.15
N LEU A 51 -62.34 17.63 -32.45
CA LEU A 51 -62.34 16.99 -31.13
C LEU A 51 -61.32 17.70 -30.24
N TRP A 52 -61.66 17.98 -28.99
CA TRP A 52 -60.70 18.48 -27.98
C TRP A 52 -60.38 17.35 -27.01
N ASP A 53 -59.10 17.12 -26.74
CA ASP A 53 -58.63 16.15 -25.75
C ASP A 53 -58.06 16.91 -24.55
N THR A 54 -58.65 16.66 -23.37
CA THR A 54 -58.40 17.44 -22.15
C THR A 54 -57.24 16.93 -21.33
N GLU A 55 -56.89 15.64 -21.40
CA GLU A 55 -55.65 15.12 -20.80
C GLU A 55 -54.42 15.53 -21.61
N LEU A 56 -54.58 15.68 -22.93
CA LEU A 56 -53.50 16.04 -23.85
C LEU A 56 -53.48 17.53 -24.23
N HIS A 57 -54.41 18.32 -23.69
CA HIS A 57 -54.61 19.77 -23.92
C HIS A 57 -54.48 20.19 -25.41
N ARG A 58 -55.13 19.45 -26.34
CA ARG A 58 -55.00 19.71 -27.79
C ARG A 58 -56.22 19.34 -28.62
N TYR A 59 -56.36 20.01 -29.76
CA TYR A 59 -57.36 19.66 -30.78
C TYR A 59 -56.88 18.53 -31.71
N ILE A 60 -57.79 17.63 -32.04
CA ILE A 60 -57.67 16.58 -33.05
C ILE A 60 -58.69 16.90 -34.14
N VAL A 61 -58.24 17.03 -35.39
CA VAL A 61 -59.11 17.36 -36.53
C VAL A 61 -59.10 16.21 -37.54
N GLY A 62 -60.28 15.87 -38.04
CA GLY A 62 -60.48 14.91 -39.12
C GLY A 62 -61.52 15.37 -40.13
N GLU A 63 -61.27 15.16 -41.41
CA GLU A 63 -62.18 15.48 -42.51
C GLU A 63 -62.68 14.19 -43.18
N THR A 64 -63.96 14.12 -43.53
CA THR A 64 -64.55 13.06 -44.35
C THR A 64 -65.42 13.64 -45.46
N VAL A 65 -65.02 13.43 -46.71
CA VAL A 65 -65.80 13.87 -47.88
C VAL A 65 -67.05 13.00 -48.02
N VAL A 66 -68.21 13.62 -48.25
CA VAL A 66 -69.48 12.91 -48.44
C VAL A 66 -69.98 13.16 -49.85
N ASN A 67 -69.82 12.20 -50.77
CA ASN A 67 -70.80 11.87 -51.82
C ASN A 67 -70.34 10.75 -52.77
N ASP A 68 -71.34 10.13 -53.40
CA ASP A 68 -71.31 9.14 -54.49
C ASP A 68 -70.92 7.68 -54.14
N PRO A 69 -71.86 6.71 -54.20
CA PRO A 69 -71.59 5.28 -54.03
C PRO A 69 -70.61 4.64 -55.03
N GLN A 70 -70.20 5.34 -56.11
CA GLN A 70 -69.29 4.80 -57.13
C GLN A 70 -67.82 5.27 -57.01
N LEU A 71 -67.48 6.11 -56.03
CA LEU A 71 -66.11 6.59 -55.82
C LEU A 71 -65.43 6.01 -54.56
N ALA A 72 -64.10 5.97 -54.60
CA ALA A 72 -63.22 5.29 -53.65
C ALA A 72 -63.36 5.78 -52.18
N PRO A 73 -63.05 4.94 -51.17
CA PRO A 73 -63.37 5.21 -49.77
C PRO A 73 -62.75 6.50 -49.22
N SER A 74 -63.50 7.14 -48.30
CA SER A 74 -63.17 8.39 -47.65
C SER A 74 -61.83 8.36 -46.90
N VAL A 75 -60.96 9.32 -47.21
CA VAL A 75 -59.61 9.43 -46.64
C VAL A 75 -59.59 10.40 -45.47
N PHE A 76 -59.42 9.88 -44.27
CA PHE A 76 -59.30 10.69 -43.05
C PHE A 76 -57.92 11.36 -42.99
N ARG A 77 -57.83 12.68 -43.22
CA ARG A 77 -56.59 13.44 -43.09
C ARG A 77 -56.42 13.98 -41.66
N ARG A 78 -55.31 13.63 -41.03
CA ARG A 78 -54.91 14.15 -39.71
C ARG A 78 -54.29 15.54 -39.86
N VAL A 79 -54.91 16.55 -39.27
CA VAL A 79 -54.32 17.89 -39.08
C VAL A 79 -54.22 18.17 -37.58
N VAL A 80 -53.04 18.57 -37.12
CA VAL A 80 -52.82 18.98 -35.72
C VAL A 80 -52.88 20.50 -35.69
N LEU A 81 -53.89 21.04 -35.01
CA LEU A 81 -54.07 22.49 -34.84
C LEU A 81 -53.65 22.89 -33.42
N SER A 82 -52.64 23.77 -33.33
CA SER A 82 -52.19 24.41 -32.08
C SER A 82 -52.25 25.92 -32.28
N PHE A 83 -53.30 26.58 -31.78
CA PHE A 83 -53.59 27.95 -32.22
C PHE A 83 -54.04 28.93 -31.16
N VAL A 84 -53.68 30.16 -31.52
CA VAL A 84 -53.63 31.41 -30.80
C VAL A 84 -53.61 32.46 -31.97
N GLY A 85 -54.71 32.63 -32.77
CA GLY A 85 -54.78 33.55 -33.96
C GLY A 85 -56.20 33.84 -34.58
N ASN A 86 -56.50 35.10 -34.98
CA ASN A 86 -57.86 35.74 -35.20
C ASN A 86 -57.98 36.47 -36.59
N ARG A 87 -58.95 37.38 -36.91
CA ARG A 87 -60.17 37.91 -36.22
C ARG A 87 -61.29 38.19 -37.23
N VAL A 88 -62.49 37.64 -37.02
CA VAL A 88 -63.68 37.89 -37.87
C VAL A 88 -64.94 37.61 -37.04
N SER A 89 -66.08 38.21 -37.39
CA SER A 89 -67.43 37.82 -36.94
C SER A 89 -68.14 37.04 -38.04
N VAL A 90 -68.72 35.88 -37.71
CA VAL A 90 -69.54 35.07 -38.64
C VAL A 90 -70.81 34.63 -37.92
N THR A 91 -71.96 34.98 -38.50
CA THR A 91 -73.29 34.74 -37.95
C THR A 91 -73.52 33.27 -37.56
N GLN A 92 -73.96 33.06 -36.32
CA GLN A 92 -74.06 31.78 -35.58
C GLN A 92 -74.96 30.68 -36.18
N GLU A 93 -75.55 30.85 -37.37
CA GLU A 93 -76.63 29.98 -37.87
C GLU A 93 -76.19 28.55 -38.23
N HIS A 94 -74.88 28.26 -38.27
CA HIS A 94 -74.35 27.01 -38.83
C HIS A 94 -73.43 26.18 -37.93
N LEU A 95 -73.48 26.33 -36.60
CA LEU A 95 -72.65 25.55 -35.69
C LEU A 95 -73.44 24.73 -34.67
N HIS A 96 -73.24 23.42 -34.68
CA HIS A 96 -73.63 22.53 -33.58
C HIS A 96 -72.40 22.06 -32.82
N CYS A 97 -72.51 22.03 -31.49
CA CYS A 97 -71.49 21.52 -30.58
C CYS A 97 -72.12 20.44 -29.70
N LEU A 98 -71.78 19.18 -29.95
CA LEU A 98 -72.33 18.03 -29.23
C LEU A 98 -71.38 17.58 -28.14
N ARG A 99 -71.84 17.60 -26.87
CA ARG A 99 -71.13 17.02 -25.73
C ARG A 99 -71.21 15.49 -25.79
N LEU A 100 -70.07 14.80 -25.72
CA LEU A 100 -70.06 13.33 -25.82
C LEU A 100 -70.62 12.61 -24.57
N ASP A 101 -70.34 13.09 -23.35
CA ASP A 101 -70.88 12.58 -22.08
C ASP A 101 -70.93 13.67 -20.98
N ASP A 102 -71.74 13.46 -19.94
CA ASP A 102 -71.96 14.44 -18.85
C ASP A 102 -70.81 14.52 -17.84
N HIS A 103 -70.05 13.43 -17.67
CA HIS A 103 -68.92 13.36 -16.73
C HIS A 103 -67.57 13.72 -17.37
N ASP A 104 -67.42 13.54 -18.68
CA ASP A 104 -66.18 13.85 -19.38
C ASP A 104 -66.12 15.31 -19.84
N GLN A 105 -64.91 15.86 -19.81
CA GLN A 105 -64.64 17.26 -20.10
C GLN A 105 -64.69 17.52 -21.61
N HIS A 106 -65.59 18.41 -22.02
CA HIS A 106 -65.67 19.08 -23.33
C HIS A 106 -65.00 18.41 -24.55
N VAL A 107 -65.59 17.31 -25.01
CA VAL A 107 -65.41 16.89 -26.42
C VAL A 107 -66.60 17.42 -27.21
N GLY A 108 -66.38 18.47 -28.00
CA GLY A 108 -67.40 19.16 -28.79
C GLY A 108 -67.24 18.88 -30.28
N LEU A 109 -68.20 18.15 -30.86
CA LEU A 109 -68.18 17.81 -32.28
C LEU A 109 -68.85 18.89 -33.13
N VAL A 110 -68.16 19.38 -34.17
CA VAL A 110 -68.71 20.23 -35.24
C VAL A 110 -68.90 19.38 -36.49
N VAL A 111 -70.11 19.39 -37.07
CA VAL A 111 -70.43 18.72 -38.35
C VAL A 111 -71.03 19.74 -39.31
N TYR A 112 -70.45 19.86 -40.49
CA TYR A 112 -70.80 20.85 -41.51
C TYR A 112 -71.10 20.18 -42.86
N LYS A 113 -72.02 20.74 -43.67
CA LYS A 113 -72.30 20.28 -45.04
C LYS A 113 -72.86 21.42 -45.91
N GLY A 114 -71.99 22.34 -46.31
CA GLY A 114 -72.42 23.63 -46.87
C GLY A 114 -73.26 24.43 -45.86
N ASP A 115 -74.00 25.43 -46.32
CA ASP A 115 -74.80 26.37 -45.50
C ASP A 115 -76.05 25.73 -44.83
N ARG A 116 -75.89 24.58 -44.16
CA ARG A 116 -76.91 23.91 -43.34
C ARG A 116 -76.28 23.10 -42.23
N VAL A 117 -76.80 23.25 -41.01
CA VAL A 117 -76.53 22.29 -39.94
C VAL A 117 -77.38 21.04 -40.12
N LEU A 118 -76.77 19.89 -39.87
CA LEU A 118 -77.47 18.63 -39.72
C LEU A 118 -77.96 18.46 -38.28
N ASP A 119 -78.93 19.28 -37.86
CA ASP A 119 -79.63 19.08 -36.58
C ASP A 119 -80.78 18.06 -36.74
N SER A 120 -80.41 16.78 -36.86
CA SER A 120 -81.36 15.67 -36.76
C SER A 120 -80.95 14.73 -35.62
N PRO A 121 -81.89 14.01 -34.98
CA PRO A 121 -81.57 13.02 -33.96
C PRO A 121 -80.57 11.96 -34.46
N GLU A 122 -80.68 11.53 -35.73
CA GLU A 122 -79.74 10.57 -36.32
C GLU A 122 -78.35 11.17 -36.55
N ALA A 123 -78.28 12.43 -37.03
CA ALA A 123 -77.02 13.12 -37.24
C ALA A 123 -76.28 13.38 -35.92
N ASN A 124 -77.01 13.79 -34.87
CA ASN A 124 -76.48 13.98 -33.52
C ASN A 124 -76.00 12.65 -32.89
N LEU A 125 -76.70 11.54 -33.16
CA LEU A 125 -76.27 10.21 -32.71
C LEU A 125 -75.02 9.71 -33.45
N TYR A 126 -75.01 9.80 -34.79
CA TYR A 126 -73.86 9.41 -35.63
C TYR A 126 -72.60 10.19 -35.22
N SER A 127 -72.75 11.49 -35.03
CA SER A 127 -71.75 12.40 -34.49
C SER A 127 -71.15 11.88 -33.18
N ARG A 128 -71.98 11.60 -32.17
CA ARG A 128 -71.49 11.11 -30.86
C ARG A 128 -70.74 9.78 -30.98
N CYS A 129 -71.25 8.86 -31.81
CA CYS A 129 -70.60 7.56 -32.05
C CYS A 129 -69.22 7.71 -32.72
N VAL A 130 -69.11 8.54 -33.77
CA VAL A 130 -67.85 8.77 -34.50
C VAL A 130 -66.82 9.49 -33.62
N GLY A 131 -67.24 10.52 -32.88
CA GLY A 131 -66.36 11.24 -31.96
C GLY A 131 -65.79 10.34 -30.86
N LYS A 132 -66.64 9.51 -30.23
CA LYS A 132 -66.21 8.57 -29.18
C LYS A 132 -65.29 7.47 -29.74
N ALA A 133 -65.58 6.94 -30.93
CA ALA A 133 -64.71 5.97 -31.60
C ALA A 133 -63.32 6.54 -31.93
N LEU A 134 -63.25 7.79 -32.39
CA LEU A 134 -61.97 8.45 -32.72
C LEU A 134 -61.16 8.82 -31.48
N HIS A 135 -61.79 9.27 -30.40
CA HIS A 135 -61.09 9.50 -29.12
C HIS A 135 -60.46 8.19 -28.60
N ILE A 136 -61.23 7.10 -28.57
CA ILE A 136 -60.73 5.78 -28.14
C ILE A 136 -59.57 5.30 -29.04
N ASN A 137 -59.72 5.39 -30.36
CA ASN A 137 -58.67 4.99 -31.31
C ASN A 137 -57.40 5.84 -31.14
N PHE A 138 -57.54 7.15 -30.92
CA PHE A 138 -56.39 8.03 -30.66
C PHE A 138 -55.68 7.67 -29.35
N ARG A 139 -56.42 7.42 -28.27
CA ARG A 139 -55.85 6.97 -26.98
C ARG A 139 -55.13 5.63 -27.11
N LEU A 140 -55.71 4.68 -27.83
CA LEU A 140 -55.08 3.39 -28.13
C LEU A 140 -53.74 3.59 -28.87
N ALA A 141 -53.73 4.40 -29.93
CA ALA A 141 -52.53 4.69 -30.72
C ALA A 141 -51.44 5.49 -29.98
N VAL A 142 -51.77 6.17 -28.87
CA VAL A 142 -50.78 6.77 -27.95
C VAL A 142 -50.25 5.70 -27.00
N ALA A 143 -51.13 4.93 -26.35
CA ALA A 143 -50.76 3.86 -25.43
C ALA A 143 -49.88 2.79 -26.09
N GLU A 144 -50.15 2.42 -27.35
CA GLU A 144 -49.32 1.50 -28.15
C GLU A 144 -47.89 2.03 -28.33
N ARG A 145 -47.71 3.34 -28.55
CA ARG A 145 -46.38 3.97 -28.70
C ARG A 145 -45.63 4.00 -27.38
N GLU A 146 -46.31 4.38 -26.31
CA GLU A 146 -45.74 4.40 -24.95
C GLU A 146 -45.34 2.98 -24.53
N HIS A 147 -46.18 1.98 -24.80
CA HIS A 147 -45.89 0.58 -24.54
C HIS A 147 -44.65 0.10 -25.30
N HIS A 148 -44.56 0.31 -26.62
CA HIS A 148 -43.38 -0.06 -27.40
C HIS A 148 -42.10 0.66 -26.95
N GLN A 149 -42.22 1.90 -26.45
CA GLN A 149 -41.07 2.62 -25.92
C GLN A 149 -40.62 2.05 -24.56
N LEU A 150 -41.56 1.70 -23.68
CA LEU A 150 -41.28 0.98 -22.43
C LEU A 150 -40.67 -0.41 -22.67
N GLU A 151 -41.15 -1.16 -23.67
CA GLU A 151 -40.55 -2.44 -24.07
C GLU A 151 -39.09 -2.26 -24.54
N ALA A 152 -38.81 -1.20 -25.32
CA ALA A 152 -37.48 -0.90 -25.81
C ALA A 152 -36.52 -0.48 -24.68
N ASP A 153 -36.99 0.33 -23.72
CA ASP A 153 -36.19 0.75 -22.58
C ASP A 153 -36.00 -0.38 -21.55
N THR A 154 -36.97 -1.28 -21.38
CA THR A 154 -36.82 -2.50 -20.57
C THR A 154 -35.70 -3.39 -21.13
N LYS A 155 -35.71 -3.66 -22.44
CA LYS A 155 -34.65 -4.44 -23.11
C LYS A 155 -33.27 -3.78 -23.02
N ARG A 156 -33.19 -2.45 -23.05
CA ARG A 156 -31.95 -1.70 -22.79
C ARG A 156 -31.45 -1.90 -21.36
N LEU A 157 -32.35 -1.84 -20.38
CA LEU A 157 -32.02 -2.02 -18.97
C LEU A 157 -31.54 -3.46 -18.68
N GLU A 158 -32.18 -4.47 -19.27
CA GLU A 158 -31.74 -5.87 -19.20
C GLU A 158 -30.31 -6.06 -19.74
N HIS A 159 -29.99 -5.49 -20.91
CA HIS A 159 -28.63 -5.54 -21.46
C HIS A 159 -27.60 -4.80 -20.57
N LEU A 160 -27.98 -3.68 -19.95
CA LEU A 160 -27.11 -2.96 -19.02
C LEU A 160 -26.86 -3.76 -17.74
N LEU A 161 -27.89 -4.40 -17.17
CA LEU A 161 -27.76 -5.31 -16.02
C LEU A 161 -26.81 -6.47 -16.33
N GLN A 162 -26.97 -7.12 -17.48
CA GLN A 162 -26.07 -8.19 -17.92
C GLN A 162 -24.62 -7.71 -18.07
N ALA A 163 -24.40 -6.51 -18.62
CA ALA A 163 -23.07 -5.92 -18.75
C ALA A 163 -22.43 -5.61 -17.38
N VAL A 164 -23.20 -5.08 -16.44
CA VAL A 164 -22.74 -4.81 -15.06
C VAL A 164 -22.42 -6.11 -14.31
N GLU A 165 -23.26 -7.14 -14.41
CA GLU A 165 -22.97 -8.46 -13.84
C GLU A 165 -21.68 -9.07 -14.44
N GLN A 166 -21.47 -8.93 -15.74
CA GLN A 166 -20.26 -9.42 -16.41
C GLN A 166 -19.01 -8.64 -15.99
N GLN A 167 -19.12 -7.33 -15.78
CA GLN A 167 -18.05 -6.51 -15.21
C GLN A 167 -17.73 -6.94 -13.77
N GLN A 168 -18.74 -7.10 -12.91
CA GLN A 168 -18.54 -7.54 -11.52
C GLN A 168 -17.81 -8.89 -11.45
N ARG A 169 -18.27 -9.89 -12.22
CA ARG A 169 -17.62 -11.21 -12.33
C ARG A 169 -16.19 -11.14 -12.87
N THR A 170 -15.83 -10.09 -13.59
CA THR A 170 -14.45 -9.86 -14.08
C THR A 170 -13.59 -9.24 -12.96
N ILE A 171 -14.12 -8.24 -12.24
CA ILE A 171 -13.47 -7.64 -11.07
C ILE A 171 -13.18 -8.69 -10.00
N ASP A 172 -14.16 -9.54 -9.69
CA ASP A 172 -14.01 -10.59 -8.66
C ASP A 172 -12.87 -11.58 -9.01
N ARG A 173 -12.70 -11.92 -10.29
CA ARG A 173 -11.57 -12.76 -10.76
C ARG A 173 -10.23 -12.04 -10.67
N LEU A 174 -10.18 -10.74 -11.00
CA LEU A 174 -8.95 -9.96 -10.90
C LEU A 174 -8.50 -9.81 -9.44
N LEU A 175 -9.44 -9.55 -8.52
CA LEU A 175 -9.16 -9.49 -7.08
C LEU A 175 -8.73 -10.85 -6.49
N ALA A 176 -9.32 -11.96 -6.96
CA ALA A 176 -8.87 -13.30 -6.56
C ALA A 176 -7.43 -13.57 -7.06
N SER A 177 -7.17 -13.28 -8.33
CA SER A 177 -5.85 -13.40 -8.96
C SER A 177 -4.78 -12.55 -8.27
N GLU A 178 -5.09 -11.29 -7.92
CA GLU A 178 -4.19 -10.39 -7.20
C GLU A 178 -3.78 -10.99 -5.84
N ARG A 179 -4.74 -11.50 -5.07
CA ARG A 179 -4.50 -12.12 -3.76
C ARG A 179 -3.63 -13.38 -3.86
N GLU A 180 -3.87 -14.23 -4.85
CA GLU A 180 -3.03 -15.40 -5.12
C GLU A 180 -1.59 -14.98 -5.47
N TRP A 181 -1.42 -13.95 -6.30
CA TRP A 181 -0.10 -13.42 -6.66
C TRP A 181 0.63 -12.78 -5.47
N SER A 182 -0.06 -12.03 -4.60
CA SER A 182 0.53 -11.45 -3.38
C SER A 182 1.04 -12.55 -2.44
N ALA A 183 0.19 -13.54 -2.14
CA ALA A 183 0.54 -14.63 -1.23
C ALA A 183 1.63 -15.56 -1.80
N GLU A 184 1.78 -15.67 -3.13
CA GLU A 184 2.91 -16.33 -3.77
C GLU A 184 4.19 -15.48 -3.75
N LEU A 185 4.08 -14.16 -3.93
CA LEU A 185 5.21 -13.25 -3.87
C LEU A 185 5.79 -13.17 -2.44
N GLU A 186 4.94 -13.05 -1.43
CA GLU A 186 5.31 -13.07 0.00
C GLU A 186 6.12 -14.34 0.34
N ARG A 187 5.57 -15.53 0.04
CA ARG A 187 6.26 -16.82 0.25
C ARG A 187 7.60 -16.90 -0.51
N ARG A 188 7.70 -16.31 -1.70
CA ARG A 188 8.96 -16.26 -2.46
C ARG A 188 9.99 -15.33 -1.83
N VAL A 189 9.57 -14.16 -1.35
CA VAL A 189 10.43 -13.20 -0.65
C VAL A 189 10.95 -13.83 0.63
N GLU A 190 10.09 -14.43 1.46
CA GLU A 190 10.50 -15.16 2.67
C GLU A 190 11.52 -16.26 2.37
N ALA A 191 11.25 -17.10 1.36
CA ALA A 191 12.17 -18.16 0.96
C ALA A 191 13.52 -17.63 0.45
N GLN A 192 13.54 -16.52 -0.30
CA GLN A 192 14.78 -15.88 -0.74
C GLN A 192 15.55 -15.22 0.41
N VAL A 193 14.88 -14.55 1.35
CA VAL A 193 15.49 -13.99 2.55
C VAL A 193 16.12 -15.09 3.41
N HIS A 194 15.42 -16.22 3.59
CA HIS A 194 15.98 -17.37 4.31
C HIS A 194 17.20 -17.96 3.60
N ALA A 195 17.12 -18.18 2.28
CA ALA A 195 18.23 -18.71 1.48
C ALA A 195 19.45 -17.77 1.46
N LEU A 196 19.23 -16.45 1.39
CA LEU A 196 20.29 -15.44 1.44
C LEU A 196 20.99 -15.44 2.81
N ASN A 197 20.23 -15.47 3.90
CA ASN A 197 20.75 -15.55 5.26
C ASN A 197 21.57 -16.84 5.48
N GLU A 198 21.14 -17.98 4.95
CA GLU A 198 21.95 -19.20 4.98
C GLU A 198 23.24 -19.08 4.15
N ALA A 199 23.16 -18.53 2.93
CA ALA A 199 24.31 -18.36 2.05
C ALA A 199 25.36 -17.42 2.69
N GLN A 200 24.92 -16.32 3.29
CA GLN A 200 25.80 -15.39 4.02
C GLN A 200 26.47 -16.05 5.23
N LYS A 201 25.73 -16.84 6.03
CA LYS A 201 26.31 -17.62 7.14
C LYS A 201 27.38 -18.61 6.65
N ARG A 202 27.14 -19.30 5.53
CA ARG A 202 28.12 -20.23 4.91
C ARG A 202 29.34 -19.50 4.36
N LEU A 203 29.17 -18.32 3.74
CA LEU A 203 30.28 -17.49 3.27
C LEU A 203 31.19 -17.05 4.42
N ILE A 204 30.61 -16.49 5.50
CA ILE A 204 31.37 -16.07 6.69
C ILE A 204 32.13 -17.26 7.30
N GLN A 205 31.52 -18.45 7.37
CA GLN A 205 32.21 -19.66 7.83
C GLN A 205 33.36 -20.07 6.90
N SER A 206 33.17 -19.98 5.58
CA SER A 206 34.21 -20.28 4.58
C SER A 206 35.38 -19.30 4.66
N GLU A 207 35.12 -18.00 4.86
CA GLU A 207 36.15 -16.97 5.03
C GLU A 207 36.94 -17.19 6.32
N LYS A 208 36.27 -17.47 7.44
CA LYS A 208 36.92 -17.85 8.71
C LYS A 208 37.83 -19.07 8.54
N LEU A 209 37.36 -20.10 7.84
CA LEU A 209 38.16 -21.30 7.54
C LEU A 209 39.34 -21.01 6.60
N ALA A 210 39.18 -20.11 5.62
CA ALA A 210 40.24 -19.72 4.70
C ALA A 210 41.35 -18.91 5.41
N VAL A 211 41.00 -18.06 6.37
CA VAL A 211 41.97 -17.34 7.24
C VAL A 211 42.77 -18.33 8.08
N ILE A 212 42.11 -19.29 8.74
CA ILE A 212 42.78 -20.37 9.49
C ILE A 212 43.69 -21.18 8.56
N GLY A 213 43.20 -21.56 7.38
CA GLY A 213 43.95 -22.38 6.40
C GLY A 213 45.22 -21.69 5.89
N LYS A 214 45.15 -20.38 5.59
CA LYS A 214 46.33 -19.58 5.20
C LYS A 214 47.40 -19.50 6.30
N LEU A 215 47.00 -19.60 7.57
CA LEU A 215 47.85 -19.36 8.74
C LEU A 215 48.12 -20.61 9.57
N ALA A 216 47.74 -21.79 9.07
CA ALA A 216 47.96 -23.09 9.69
C ALA A 216 49.44 -23.34 10.05
N SER A 217 50.38 -22.79 9.26
CA SER A 217 51.82 -22.86 9.57
C SER A 217 52.22 -22.02 10.79
N SER A 218 51.57 -20.86 11.02
CA SER A 218 51.82 -20.03 12.19
C SER A 218 51.22 -20.66 13.44
N LEU A 219 50.00 -21.19 13.33
CA LEU A 219 49.35 -21.94 14.42
C LEU A 219 50.14 -23.19 14.80
N ALA A 220 50.65 -23.95 13.81
CA ALA A 220 51.50 -25.10 14.07
C ALA A 220 52.80 -24.69 14.79
N HIS A 221 53.41 -23.56 14.42
CA HIS A 221 54.59 -23.04 15.11
C HIS A 221 54.27 -22.59 16.54
N GLU A 222 53.18 -21.86 16.76
CA GLU A 222 52.73 -21.43 18.09
C GLU A 222 52.29 -22.57 19.01
N LEU A 223 51.82 -23.70 18.47
CA LEU A 223 51.54 -24.92 19.24
C LEU A 223 52.81 -25.75 19.50
N ASN A 224 53.72 -25.84 18.54
CA ASN A 224 54.99 -26.56 18.72
C ASN A 224 55.90 -25.92 19.76
N ASN A 225 55.82 -24.60 19.97
CA ASN A 225 56.64 -23.88 20.94
C ASN A 225 56.37 -24.28 22.42
N PRO A 226 55.13 -24.20 22.96
CA PRO A 226 54.81 -24.68 24.30
C PRO A 226 54.97 -26.21 24.41
N LEU A 227 54.68 -26.98 23.36
CA LEU A 227 54.90 -28.44 23.37
C LEU A 227 56.39 -28.80 23.55
N GLN A 228 57.30 -28.09 22.88
CA GLN A 228 58.75 -28.26 23.09
C GLN A 228 59.15 -27.83 24.52
N ALA A 229 58.62 -26.72 25.03
CA ALA A 229 58.90 -26.27 26.41
C ALA A 229 58.45 -27.31 27.45
N ILE A 230 57.26 -27.89 27.29
CA ILE A 230 56.75 -29.00 28.13
C ILE A 230 57.66 -30.23 28.00
N GLN A 231 58.06 -30.61 26.79
CA GLN A 231 58.91 -31.78 26.57
C GLN A 231 60.30 -31.61 27.20
N SER A 232 60.91 -30.42 27.11
CA SER A 232 62.15 -30.08 27.78
C SER A 232 62.00 -30.04 29.31
N GLY A 233 60.93 -29.42 29.82
CA GLY A 233 60.64 -29.37 31.26
C GLY A 233 60.46 -30.76 31.87
N ILE A 234 59.77 -31.68 31.18
CA ILE A 234 59.66 -33.08 31.63
C ILE A 234 61.03 -33.76 31.70
N GLY A 235 61.94 -33.43 30.77
CA GLY A 235 63.33 -33.90 30.82
C GLY A 235 64.07 -33.43 32.07
N LEU A 236 64.02 -32.11 32.35
CA LEU A 236 64.63 -31.50 33.54
C LEU A 236 64.06 -32.08 34.84
N VAL A 237 62.73 -32.18 34.94
CA VAL A 237 62.04 -32.84 36.08
C VAL A 237 62.56 -34.25 36.33
N ILE A 238 62.81 -35.05 35.28
CA ILE A 238 63.35 -36.42 35.42
C ILE A 238 64.82 -36.40 35.90
N GLU A 239 65.63 -35.43 35.48
CA GLU A 239 67.02 -35.29 35.92
C GLU A 239 67.12 -34.79 37.35
N ASP A 240 66.40 -33.73 37.71
CA ASP A 240 66.40 -33.15 39.06
C ASP A 240 65.76 -34.06 40.11
N LEU A 241 64.72 -34.82 39.76
CA LEU A 241 64.16 -35.85 40.65
C LEU A 241 65.17 -36.98 40.93
N ARG A 242 66.05 -37.31 39.97
CA ARG A 242 67.15 -38.27 40.16
C ARG A 242 68.32 -37.67 40.97
N ALA A 243 68.56 -36.37 40.86
CA ALA A 243 69.55 -35.64 41.66
C ALA A 243 69.07 -35.35 43.09
N GLY A 244 67.76 -35.42 43.36
CA GLY A 244 67.15 -35.12 44.66
C GLY A 244 66.78 -33.64 44.85
N HIS A 245 66.78 -32.85 43.78
CA HIS A 245 66.45 -31.42 43.81
C HIS A 245 64.93 -31.17 43.80
N ILE A 246 64.24 -31.64 44.85
CA ILE A 246 62.76 -31.58 44.99
C ILE A 246 62.19 -30.18 44.71
N HIS A 247 62.87 -29.11 45.14
CA HIS A 247 62.39 -27.74 44.94
C HIS A 247 62.50 -27.25 43.48
N GLN A 248 63.51 -27.74 42.73
CA GLN A 248 63.66 -27.42 41.31
C GLN A 248 62.57 -28.13 40.48
N VAL A 249 62.26 -29.39 40.83
CA VAL A 249 61.14 -30.15 40.26
C VAL A 249 59.80 -29.42 40.43
N GLU A 250 59.56 -28.78 41.58
CA GLU A 250 58.33 -28.02 41.82
C GLU A 250 58.22 -26.78 40.90
N LEU A 251 59.34 -26.06 40.67
CA LEU A 251 59.40 -24.92 39.75
C LEU A 251 59.20 -25.36 38.29
N ASP A 252 59.85 -26.43 37.86
CA ASP A 252 59.76 -26.91 36.48
C ASP A 252 58.38 -27.50 36.17
N LEU A 253 57.74 -28.18 37.13
CA LEU A 253 56.33 -28.60 37.04
C LEU A 253 55.39 -27.40 36.92
N LYS A 254 55.69 -26.28 37.59
CA LYS A 254 54.89 -25.06 37.49
C LYS A 254 55.00 -24.42 36.10
N VAL A 255 56.19 -24.43 35.48
CA VAL A 255 56.39 -23.99 34.08
C VAL A 255 55.63 -24.88 33.09
N ILE A 256 55.61 -26.20 33.31
CA ILE A 256 54.82 -27.14 32.50
C ILE A 256 53.31 -26.85 32.61
N GLU A 257 52.80 -26.58 33.82
CA GLU A 257 51.40 -26.22 34.04
C GLU A 257 51.02 -24.93 33.31
N ASP A 258 51.87 -23.90 33.37
CA ASP A 258 51.61 -22.59 32.75
C ASP A 258 51.64 -22.67 31.19
N GLU A 259 52.54 -23.47 30.59
CA GLU A 259 52.54 -23.70 29.13
C GLU A 259 51.38 -24.63 28.67
N LEU A 260 50.88 -25.54 29.54
CA LEU A 260 49.64 -26.30 29.29
C LEU A 260 48.39 -25.40 29.29
N ASP A 261 48.27 -24.51 30.27
CA ASP A 261 47.20 -23.50 30.34
C ASP A 261 47.23 -22.57 29.10
N ARG A 262 48.43 -22.24 28.61
CA ARG A 262 48.62 -21.47 27.38
C ARG A 262 48.13 -22.23 26.14
N ILE A 263 48.41 -23.53 26.01
CA ILE A 263 47.85 -24.36 24.92
C ILE A 263 46.31 -24.37 24.99
N GLN A 264 45.72 -24.51 26.19
CA GLN A 264 44.26 -24.44 26.34
C GLN A 264 43.68 -23.06 26.02
N SER A 265 44.43 -21.97 26.22
CA SER A 265 44.03 -20.62 25.81
C SER A 265 44.00 -20.49 24.28
N ILE A 266 45.05 -20.98 23.60
CA ILE A 266 45.14 -21.01 22.13
C ILE A 266 43.95 -21.75 21.51
N PHE A 267 43.64 -22.95 22.02
CA PHE A 267 42.48 -23.72 21.55
C PHE A 267 41.13 -23.03 21.81
N ARG A 268 40.96 -22.37 22.97
CA ARG A 268 39.73 -21.61 23.27
C ARG A 268 39.53 -20.45 22.30
N GLN A 269 40.56 -19.63 22.07
CA GLN A 269 40.49 -18.49 21.14
C GLN A 269 40.18 -18.95 19.70
N MET A 270 40.75 -20.08 19.27
CA MET A 270 40.46 -20.68 17.96
C MET A 270 39.01 -21.19 17.84
N LEU A 271 38.49 -21.85 18.88
CA LEU A 271 37.11 -22.36 18.91
C LEU A 271 36.07 -21.24 18.99
N ASP A 272 36.36 -20.19 19.76
CA ASP A 272 35.51 -19.01 19.89
C ASP A 272 35.43 -18.22 18.56
N PHE A 273 36.52 -18.16 17.79
CA PHE A 273 36.51 -17.59 16.44
C PHE A 273 35.59 -18.37 15.48
N TYR A 274 35.53 -19.70 15.61
CA TYR A 274 34.74 -20.58 14.74
C TYR A 274 33.25 -20.67 15.13
N ARG A 275 32.91 -20.56 16.42
CA ARG A 275 31.53 -20.77 16.90
C ARG A 275 30.56 -19.69 16.41
N PRO A 276 29.43 -20.06 15.78
CA PRO A 276 28.29 -19.17 15.64
C PRO A 276 27.56 -19.11 16.99
N ASN A 277 27.80 -18.06 17.78
CA ASN A 277 27.02 -17.82 18.98
C ASN A 277 25.58 -17.44 18.58
N GLN A 278 24.60 -18.05 19.26
CA GLN A 278 23.21 -17.59 19.20
C GLN A 278 23.12 -16.34 20.09
N THR A 279 23.22 -15.16 19.48
CA THR A 279 23.14 -13.88 20.17
C THR A 279 21.73 -13.65 20.72
N GLU A 280 21.53 -13.84 22.02
CA GLU A 280 20.32 -13.37 22.70
C GLU A 280 20.47 -11.87 22.99
N ARG A 281 19.79 -11.05 22.19
CA ARG A 281 19.75 -9.59 22.36
C ARG A 281 18.76 -9.21 23.47
N VAL A 282 19.27 -8.82 24.63
CA VAL A 282 18.50 -8.42 25.81
C VAL A 282 18.93 -7.03 26.31
N PRO A 283 18.11 -6.33 27.12
CA PRO A 283 18.55 -5.13 27.84
C PRO A 283 19.78 -5.40 28.72
N LEU A 284 20.83 -4.60 28.55
CA LEU A 284 22.11 -4.75 29.24
C LEU A 284 22.26 -3.77 30.40
N ASP A 285 22.54 -4.30 31.59
CA ASP A 285 23.14 -3.52 32.68
C ASP A 285 24.67 -3.51 32.50
N VAL A 286 25.16 -2.45 31.87
CA VAL A 286 26.58 -2.24 31.58
C VAL A 286 27.43 -2.12 32.84
N ASN A 287 26.91 -1.49 33.90
CA ASN A 287 27.65 -1.32 35.16
C ASN A 287 27.77 -2.65 35.91
N ALA A 288 26.72 -3.48 35.92
CA ALA A 288 26.80 -4.83 36.48
C ALA A 288 27.80 -5.73 35.74
N ILE A 289 27.93 -5.60 34.40
CA ILE A 289 28.97 -6.30 33.63
C ILE A 289 30.37 -5.83 34.05
N CYS A 290 30.56 -4.53 34.27
CA CYS A 290 31.83 -3.95 34.72
C CYS A 290 32.22 -4.43 36.14
N HIS A 291 31.26 -4.51 37.07
CA HIS A 291 31.49 -5.05 38.41
C HIS A 291 31.83 -6.56 38.39
N ASP A 292 31.09 -7.37 37.61
CA ASP A 292 31.38 -8.78 37.36
C ASP A 292 32.82 -9.00 36.87
N LEU A 293 33.25 -8.16 35.92
CA LEU A 293 34.58 -8.22 35.32
C LEU A 293 35.68 -7.86 36.33
N ALA A 294 35.46 -6.83 37.15
CA ALA A 294 36.41 -6.44 38.19
C ALA A 294 36.64 -7.57 39.21
N ILE A 295 35.59 -8.29 39.61
CA ILE A 295 35.68 -9.47 40.48
C ILE A 295 36.48 -10.59 39.79
N LEU A 296 36.17 -10.87 38.52
CA LEU A 296 36.81 -11.94 37.73
C LEU A 296 38.30 -11.69 37.51
N MET A 297 38.69 -10.45 37.17
CA MET A 297 40.07 -10.09 36.84
C MET A 297 40.96 -9.81 38.06
N ARG A 298 40.37 -9.58 39.25
CA ARG A 298 41.10 -9.22 40.48
C ARG A 298 42.34 -10.07 40.75
N LYS A 299 42.22 -11.41 40.74
CA LYS A 299 43.35 -12.32 41.02
C LYS A 299 44.46 -12.24 39.97
N ARG A 300 44.13 -11.98 38.69
CA ARG A 300 45.11 -11.87 37.61
C ARG A 300 45.87 -10.55 37.70
N LEU A 301 45.14 -9.43 37.83
CA LEU A 301 45.75 -8.10 37.96
C LEU A 301 46.62 -7.98 39.21
N GLN A 302 46.23 -8.62 40.32
CA GLN A 302 47.06 -8.71 41.53
C GLN A 302 48.39 -9.45 41.33
N ARG A 303 48.44 -10.48 40.46
CA ARG A 303 49.70 -11.19 40.16
C ARG A 303 50.67 -10.32 39.36
N SER A 304 50.15 -9.50 38.46
CA SER A 304 50.91 -8.59 37.60
C SER A 304 51.14 -7.20 38.22
N ASN A 305 50.89 -7.00 39.53
CA ASN A 305 51.01 -5.69 40.22
C ASN A 305 50.21 -4.54 39.55
N ILE A 306 49.00 -4.83 39.07
CA ILE A 306 48.10 -3.84 38.45
C ILE A 306 46.95 -3.47 39.37
N THR A 307 46.73 -2.17 39.55
CA THR A 307 45.59 -1.60 40.28
C THR A 307 44.42 -1.36 39.33
N LEU A 308 43.25 -1.95 39.62
CA LEU A 308 42.02 -1.67 38.87
C LEU A 308 41.19 -0.59 39.57
N THR A 309 40.89 0.49 38.85
CA THR A 309 39.98 1.57 39.28
C THR A 309 38.69 1.51 38.47
N LEU A 310 37.55 1.70 39.13
CA LEU A 310 36.24 1.80 38.49
C LEU A 310 35.75 3.25 38.53
N ASP A 311 35.43 3.82 37.37
CA ASP A 311 34.88 5.17 37.18
C ASP A 311 33.55 5.06 36.43
N LEU A 312 32.54 4.51 37.10
CA LEU A 312 31.27 4.16 36.47
C LEU A 312 30.24 5.28 36.65
N ALA A 313 29.55 5.66 35.56
CA ALA A 313 28.46 6.62 35.62
C ALA A 313 27.28 6.07 36.45
N GLU A 314 26.67 6.91 37.30
CA GLU A 314 25.57 6.49 38.19
C GLU A 314 24.32 6.01 37.44
N GLN A 315 24.06 6.58 36.27
CA GLN A 315 22.93 6.24 35.40
C GLN A 315 23.41 6.16 33.95
N LEU A 316 22.97 5.13 33.23
CA LEU A 316 23.26 4.92 31.82
C LEU A 316 21.94 4.63 31.08
N PRO A 317 21.76 5.13 29.85
CA PRO A 317 20.68 4.71 28.96
C PRO A 317 20.73 3.20 28.65
N VAL A 318 19.59 2.62 28.31
CA VAL A 318 19.49 1.18 27.98
C VAL A 318 20.19 0.88 26.65
N VAL A 319 20.96 -0.21 26.63
CA VAL A 319 21.55 -0.80 25.42
C VAL A 319 20.98 -2.21 25.25
N ILE A 320 20.73 -2.64 24.02
CA ILE A 320 20.31 -4.01 23.69
C ILE A 320 21.52 -4.80 23.16
N GLY A 321 21.78 -5.99 23.71
CA GLY A 321 22.90 -6.83 23.26
C GLY A 321 23.01 -8.16 23.99
N ASP A 322 24.07 -8.91 23.69
CA ASP A 322 24.41 -10.17 24.37
C ASP A 322 25.43 -9.89 25.49
N ARG A 323 25.02 -10.19 26.72
CA ARG A 323 25.82 -9.96 27.94
C ARG A 323 27.16 -10.69 27.92
N ASN A 324 27.22 -11.89 27.36
CA ASN A 324 28.42 -12.70 27.31
C ASN A 324 29.39 -12.18 26.25
N GLN A 325 28.88 -11.75 25.09
CA GLN A 325 29.67 -11.14 24.03
C GLN A 325 30.30 -9.81 24.47
N ILE A 326 29.54 -8.91 25.13
CA ILE A 326 30.11 -7.68 25.70
C ILE A 326 31.14 -8.00 26.80
N LYS A 327 30.86 -8.97 27.68
CA LYS A 327 31.82 -9.43 28.70
C LYS A 327 33.10 -10.00 28.07
N GLN A 328 33.01 -10.69 26.93
CA GLN A 328 34.16 -11.22 26.20
C GLN A 328 35.05 -10.11 25.63
N ILE A 329 34.47 -9.05 25.05
CA ILE A 329 35.22 -7.86 24.61
C ILE A 329 36.01 -7.28 25.78
N LEU A 330 35.33 -7.00 26.90
CA LEU A 330 35.98 -6.36 28.04
C LEU A 330 37.05 -7.25 28.69
N ILE A 331 36.86 -8.58 28.71
CA ILE A 331 37.93 -9.53 29.09
C ILE A 331 39.14 -9.38 28.16
N ASN A 332 38.95 -9.40 26.84
CA ASN A 332 40.05 -9.29 25.88
C ASN A 332 40.82 -7.96 26.03
N LEU A 333 40.13 -6.84 26.25
CA LEU A 333 40.75 -5.54 26.48
C LEU A 333 41.52 -5.49 27.81
N MET A 334 40.92 -6.00 28.91
CA MET A 334 41.58 -6.10 30.22
C MET A 334 42.82 -7.02 30.20
N LEU A 335 42.76 -8.11 29.45
CA LEU A 335 43.89 -9.02 29.24
C LEU A 335 45.01 -8.35 28.43
N ASN A 336 44.65 -7.62 27.37
CA ASN A 336 45.62 -6.88 26.57
C ASN A 336 46.37 -5.83 27.39
N ALA A 337 45.66 -5.05 28.21
CA ALA A 337 46.22 -4.09 29.16
C ALA A 337 47.15 -4.79 30.17
N ALA A 338 46.70 -5.91 30.77
CA ALA A 338 47.49 -6.64 31.75
C ALA A 338 48.81 -7.17 31.18
N GLU A 339 48.76 -7.79 30.00
CA GLU A 339 49.94 -8.33 29.32
C GLU A 339 50.93 -7.24 28.87
N ALA A 340 50.45 -6.02 28.58
CA ALA A 340 51.31 -4.89 28.23
C ALA A 340 52.11 -4.33 29.43
N MET A 341 51.69 -4.65 30.67
CA MET A 341 52.27 -4.13 31.92
C MET A 341 52.86 -5.22 32.82
N ASP A 342 52.86 -6.49 32.39
CA ASP A 342 53.13 -7.67 33.23
C ASP A 342 54.50 -7.65 33.95
N THR A 343 55.49 -6.94 33.38
CA THR A 343 56.84 -6.79 33.95
C THR A 343 57.06 -5.52 34.78
N VAL A 344 56.19 -4.51 34.66
CA VAL A 344 56.37 -3.17 35.25
C VAL A 344 55.33 -2.86 36.33
N GLY A 345 54.19 -3.55 36.30
CA GLY A 345 52.99 -3.17 37.05
C GLY A 345 52.33 -1.91 36.49
N GLY A 346 51.24 -1.46 37.11
CA GLY A 346 50.56 -0.25 36.68
C GLY A 346 49.14 -0.09 37.21
N SER A 347 48.31 0.56 36.41
CA SER A 347 46.90 0.83 36.69
C SER A 347 46.04 0.68 35.44
N VAL A 348 44.87 0.08 35.61
CA VAL A 348 43.81 0.07 34.59
C VAL A 348 42.60 0.79 35.15
N ILE A 349 42.02 1.67 34.34
CA ILE A 349 40.77 2.37 34.62
C ILE A 349 39.69 1.77 33.72
N LEU A 350 38.63 1.25 34.32
CA LEU A 350 37.40 0.87 33.63
C LEU A 350 36.35 1.94 33.89
N LYS A 351 35.98 2.68 32.84
CA LYS A 351 35.08 3.83 32.90
C LYS A 351 33.81 3.58 32.08
N THR A 352 32.66 4.07 32.55
CA THR A 352 31.44 4.13 31.75
C THR A 352 30.92 5.57 31.64
N ALA A 353 30.37 5.91 30.48
CA ALA A 353 29.77 7.20 30.16
C ALA A 353 28.68 7.04 29.10
N SER A 354 27.94 8.10 28.79
CA SER A 354 27.01 8.15 27.67
C SER A 354 26.94 9.54 27.06
N ASP A 355 26.72 9.60 25.75
CA ASP A 355 26.37 10.82 25.01
C ASP A 355 24.89 10.75 24.52
N GLU A 356 24.51 11.57 23.53
CA GLU A 356 23.14 11.61 22.99
C GLU A 356 22.75 10.40 22.10
N ALA A 357 23.75 9.60 21.69
CA ALA A 357 23.61 8.51 20.74
C ALA A 357 24.13 7.16 21.28
N ASN A 358 25.18 7.15 22.11
CA ASN A 358 25.90 5.96 22.53
C ASN A 358 26.14 5.89 24.06
N VAL A 359 26.21 4.66 24.57
CA VAL A 359 26.90 4.34 25.83
C VAL A 359 28.34 3.96 25.50
N VAL A 360 29.29 4.55 26.22
CA VAL A 360 30.73 4.36 26.02
C VAL A 360 31.32 3.62 27.23
N ILE A 361 32.02 2.52 26.95
CA ILE A 361 32.79 1.75 27.94
C ILE A 361 34.27 1.88 27.59
N THR A 362 35.06 2.50 28.47
CA THR A 362 36.48 2.73 28.24
C THR A 362 37.34 1.83 29.12
N VAL A 363 38.30 1.14 28.51
CA VAL A 363 39.38 0.42 29.20
C VAL A 363 40.68 1.17 28.91
N ALA A 364 41.24 1.82 29.92
CA ALA A 364 42.47 2.61 29.81
C ALA A 364 43.58 2.07 30.71
N ASP A 365 44.75 1.83 30.14
CA ASP A 365 45.99 1.46 30.83
C ASP A 365 47.02 2.59 30.80
N ASN A 366 48.00 2.53 31.72
CA ASN A 366 49.19 3.38 31.71
C ASN A 366 50.46 2.62 31.27
N GLY A 367 50.29 1.67 30.36
CA GLY A 367 51.37 0.83 29.85
C GLY A 367 52.29 1.52 28.83
N PRO A 368 53.09 0.76 28.06
CA PRO A 368 54.06 1.32 27.12
C PRO A 368 53.43 2.08 25.93
N GLY A 369 52.11 2.01 25.75
CA GLY A 369 51.42 2.55 24.56
C GLY A 369 51.69 1.72 23.29
N ILE A 370 51.08 2.13 22.18
CA ILE A 370 51.20 1.47 20.88
C ILE A 370 51.84 2.45 19.87
N PRO A 371 52.87 2.05 19.10
CA PRO A 371 53.41 2.85 18.00
C PRO A 371 52.38 3.21 16.93
N GLU A 372 52.46 4.42 16.37
CA GLU A 372 51.52 4.90 15.34
C GLU A 372 51.49 4.00 14.08
N GLU A 373 52.63 3.42 13.73
CA GLU A 373 52.78 2.45 12.62
C GLU A 373 51.96 1.16 12.78
N HIS A 374 51.48 0.86 14.00
CA HIS A 374 50.66 -0.31 14.28
C HIS A 374 49.16 0.01 14.37
N LEU A 375 48.78 1.29 14.49
CA LEU A 375 47.40 1.72 14.61
C LEU A 375 46.49 1.25 13.45
N PRO A 376 46.90 1.34 12.16
CA PRO A 376 46.03 0.92 11.05
C PRO A 376 45.70 -0.57 11.05
N HIS A 377 46.55 -1.39 11.66
CA HIS A 377 46.49 -2.85 11.60
C HIS A 377 45.94 -3.48 12.90
N LEU A 378 45.65 -2.69 13.95
CA LEU A 378 45.26 -3.18 15.28
C LEU A 378 44.06 -4.13 15.31
N PHE A 379 43.13 -3.98 14.38
CA PHE A 379 41.92 -4.78 14.26
C PHE A 379 42.01 -5.83 13.13
N GLU A 380 43.11 -5.89 12.38
CA GLU A 380 43.33 -6.94 11.38
C GLU A 380 43.48 -8.30 12.07
N PRO A 381 42.77 -9.36 11.61
CA PRO A 381 42.89 -10.69 12.18
C PRO A 381 44.35 -11.19 12.17
N LEU A 382 44.81 -11.61 13.35
CA LEU A 382 46.15 -12.12 13.60
C LEU A 382 47.29 -11.07 13.54
N PHE A 383 46.97 -9.77 13.47
CA PHE A 383 47.96 -8.74 13.75
C PHE A 383 48.35 -8.77 15.24
N THR A 384 49.65 -8.86 15.51
CA THR A 384 50.18 -8.97 16.86
C THR A 384 51.61 -8.43 16.93
N THR A 385 51.89 -7.60 17.92
CA THR A 385 53.24 -7.16 18.30
C THR A 385 53.82 -8.02 19.42
N LYS A 386 53.04 -8.98 19.93
CA LYS A 386 53.38 -9.85 21.06
C LYS A 386 54.01 -11.14 20.55
N VAL A 387 55.17 -11.52 21.12
CA VAL A 387 55.91 -12.75 20.80
C VAL A 387 55.12 -14.05 21.05
N ARG A 388 53.98 -14.00 21.76
CA ARG A 388 53.24 -15.16 22.25
C ARG A 388 51.70 -15.08 22.09
N GLY A 389 51.17 -14.19 21.25
CA GLY A 389 49.72 -13.97 21.14
C GLY A 389 49.19 -14.02 19.71
N LEU A 390 48.15 -14.83 19.47
CA LEU A 390 47.52 -15.13 18.17
C LEU A 390 46.96 -13.94 17.37
N GLY A 391 46.94 -12.71 17.92
CA GLY A 391 46.39 -11.52 17.25
C GLY A 391 44.87 -11.55 16.94
N LEU A 392 44.13 -12.56 17.42
CA LEU A 392 42.68 -12.68 17.18
C LEU A 392 41.82 -11.83 18.12
N GLY A 393 42.37 -11.41 19.26
CA GLY A 393 41.60 -10.80 20.35
C GLY A 393 40.88 -9.50 19.94
N LEU A 394 41.59 -8.57 19.30
CA LEU A 394 41.02 -7.28 18.88
C LEU A 394 40.13 -7.39 17.65
N SER A 395 40.45 -8.24 16.68
CA SER A 395 39.56 -8.51 15.52
C SER A 395 38.23 -9.15 15.96
N ILE A 396 38.25 -10.02 16.97
CA ILE A 396 37.02 -10.57 17.57
C ILE A 396 36.23 -9.47 18.29
N CYS A 397 36.91 -8.54 18.96
CA CYS A 397 36.21 -7.40 19.57
C CYS A 397 35.52 -6.55 18.50
N GLU A 398 36.24 -6.14 17.46
CA GLU A 398 35.68 -5.30 16.39
C GLU A 398 34.44 -5.94 15.74
N GLU A 399 34.49 -7.24 15.44
CA GLU A 399 33.37 -8.00 14.87
C GLU A 399 32.16 -8.07 15.82
N ILE A 400 32.37 -8.39 17.11
CA ILE A 400 31.28 -8.41 18.09
C ILE A 400 30.64 -7.02 18.22
N VAL A 401 31.45 -5.96 18.23
CA VAL A 401 30.96 -4.59 18.39
C VAL A 401 30.16 -4.15 17.16
N LYS A 402 30.61 -4.47 15.94
CA LYS A 402 29.84 -4.28 14.70
C LYS A 402 28.51 -5.05 14.73
N GLN A 403 28.49 -6.28 15.24
CA GLN A 403 27.25 -7.07 15.43
C GLN A 403 26.27 -6.44 16.43
N HIS A 404 26.72 -5.50 17.27
CA HIS A 404 25.87 -4.70 18.18
C HIS A 404 25.51 -3.32 17.61
N GLY A 405 25.89 -3.00 16.37
CA GLY A 405 25.67 -1.69 15.75
C GLY A 405 26.57 -0.58 16.33
N GLY A 406 27.61 -0.96 17.08
CA GLY A 406 28.58 -0.05 17.69
C GLY A 406 29.90 0.02 16.93
N TYR A 407 30.88 0.71 17.52
CA TYR A 407 32.28 0.72 17.06
C TYR A 407 33.25 0.81 18.24
N ILE A 408 34.53 0.50 18.00
CA ILE A 408 35.59 0.53 18.99
C ILE A 408 36.73 1.45 18.55
N ASP A 409 37.00 2.49 19.33
CA ASP A 409 38.11 3.41 19.11
C ASP A 409 39.32 3.05 19.96
N VAL A 410 40.50 3.49 19.51
CA VAL A 410 41.75 3.43 20.27
C VAL A 410 42.42 4.80 20.31
N THR A 411 42.77 5.24 21.51
CA THR A 411 43.63 6.41 21.74
C THR A 411 44.85 5.94 22.52
N THR A 412 46.04 6.18 22.02
CA THR A 412 47.28 5.66 22.61
C THR A 412 48.42 6.63 22.44
N LYS A 413 49.41 6.58 23.33
CA LYS A 413 50.65 7.33 23.20
C LYS A 413 51.79 6.54 23.82
N VAL A 414 52.86 6.36 23.04
CA VAL A 414 54.07 5.64 23.46
C VAL A 414 54.64 6.25 24.74
N GLY A 415 54.89 5.40 25.74
CA GLY A 415 55.38 5.78 27.07
C GLY A 415 54.33 6.42 28.00
N VAL A 416 53.05 6.45 27.62
CA VAL A 416 51.96 7.02 28.43
C VAL A 416 50.84 6.02 28.71
N GLY A 417 50.45 5.22 27.71
CA GLY A 417 49.41 4.20 27.85
C GLY A 417 48.48 4.09 26.64
N THR A 418 47.48 3.22 26.75
CA THR A 418 46.44 2.99 25.74
C THR A 418 45.05 3.05 26.34
N SER A 419 44.09 3.57 25.59
CA SER A 419 42.68 3.66 25.95
C SER A 419 41.83 3.15 24.80
N PHE A 420 41.13 2.03 25.02
CA PHE A 420 40.12 1.50 24.10
C PHE A 420 38.74 1.97 24.55
N ALA A 421 37.96 2.54 23.63
CA ALA A 421 36.60 3.01 23.90
C ALA A 421 35.59 2.23 23.05
N LEU A 422 34.81 1.37 23.70
CA LEU A 422 33.69 0.64 23.10
C LEU A 422 32.45 1.55 23.12
N GLN A 423 31.93 1.90 21.95
CA GLN A 423 30.70 2.68 21.79
C GLN A 423 29.55 1.75 21.36
N LEU A 424 28.45 1.77 22.11
CA LEU A 424 27.24 0.97 21.84
C LEU A 424 26.02 1.89 21.69
N PRO A 425 25.18 1.73 20.66
CA PRO A 425 24.05 2.62 20.42
C PRO A 425 22.99 2.51 21.52
N ILE A 426 22.45 3.66 21.92
CA ILE A 426 21.35 3.75 22.89
C ILE A 426 20.07 3.21 22.25
N TYR A 427 19.38 2.33 22.96
CA TYR A 427 18.07 1.84 22.56
C TYR A 427 17.03 2.96 22.63
N LYS A 428 16.47 3.30 21.47
CA LYS A 428 15.31 4.20 21.34
C LYS A 428 14.09 3.32 21.06
N GLU A 429 13.05 3.42 21.89
CA GLU A 429 11.79 2.69 21.64
C GLU A 429 11.23 3.11 20.28
N GLY A 430 11.10 2.14 19.36
CA GLY A 430 10.64 2.37 17.99
C GLY A 430 11.64 2.05 16.88
N THR A 431 12.81 1.45 17.16
CA THR A 431 13.80 1.07 16.12
C THR A 431 13.99 -0.45 15.96
N LEU A 432 12.90 -1.21 16.09
CA LEU A 432 12.83 -2.63 15.71
C LEU A 432 11.78 -2.80 14.61
N GLU A 433 12.22 -2.62 13.37
CA GLU A 433 11.60 -3.14 12.14
C GLU A 433 12.56 -4.13 11.47
#